data_AF-A0A1B8C066-F1
#
_entry.id   AF-A0A1B8C066-F1
#
_cell.length_a   1.000
_cell.length_b   1.000
_cell.length_c   1.000
_cell.angle_alpha   90.00
_cell.angle_beta   90.00
_cell.angle_gamma   90.00
#
_symmetry.space_group_name_H-M   'P 1'
#
loop_
_entity.id
_entity.type
_entity.pdbx_description
1 polymer ?
#
loop_
_entity_poly.entity_id
_entity_poly.type
_entity_poly.pdbx_seq_one_letter_code
_entity_poly.pdbx_strand_id
1 'polypeptide(L)' 'MRFSIIAFLGLSSSLAAATICPLKVPVCCFRYNDLFFHCKDPERYPTDLADFHNLCGSVYTPACCTDATKDVDNGCYGP' A
#
# COMPACT_ATOMS: atom_id res chain seq x y z
N MET A 1 -32.94 29.27 19.05
CA MET A 1 -33.20 27.87 18.69
C MET A 1 -31.87 27.14 18.75
N ARG A 2 -31.68 26.29 19.77
CA ARG A 2 -30.54 25.35 19.89
C ARG A 2 -30.85 24.09 19.06
N PHE A 3 -29.88 23.19 18.96
CA PHE A 3 -29.81 21.91 18.20
C PHE A 3 -29.10 22.05 16.84
N SER A 4 -28.07 21.28 16.49
CA SER A 4 -27.32 20.24 17.18
C SER A 4 -25.97 20.11 16.48
N ILE A 5 -24.92 19.93 17.28
CA ILE A 5 -23.58 19.55 16.81
C ILE A 5 -23.71 18.09 16.34
N ILE A 6 -23.52 17.84 15.05
CA ILE A 6 -23.48 16.48 14.51
C ILE A 6 -22.13 15.89 14.90
N ALA A 7 -22.16 14.84 15.72
CA ALA A 7 -21.01 14.08 16.14
C ALA A 7 -20.41 13.31 14.94
N PHE A 8 -19.19 13.66 14.56
CA PHE A 8 -18.34 12.86 13.68
C PHE A 8 -17.50 11.91 14.53
N LEU A 9 -18.10 10.81 14.98
CA LEU A 9 -17.36 9.73 15.64
C LEU A 9 -17.81 8.41 15.01
N GLY A 10 -17.03 7.89 14.07
CA GLY A 10 -17.26 6.53 13.58
C GLY A 10 -16.78 6.15 12.18
N LEU A 11 -15.78 6.81 11.59
CA LEU A 11 -15.24 6.45 10.26
C LEU A 11 -13.73 6.21 10.26
N SER A 12 -13.17 5.75 11.38
CA SER A 12 -11.70 5.75 11.54
C SER A 12 -11.01 4.42 11.19
N SER A 13 -11.74 3.33 10.93
CA SER A 13 -11.09 2.00 10.88
C SER A 13 -10.81 1.46 9.47
N SER A 14 -11.33 2.09 8.41
CA SER A 14 -11.21 1.55 7.04
C SER A 14 -10.41 2.42 6.07
N LEU A 15 -9.95 3.60 6.51
CA LEU A 15 -9.31 4.59 5.61
C LEU A 15 -7.80 4.39 5.45
N ALA A 16 -7.18 3.52 6.25
CA ALA A 16 -5.72 3.38 6.25
C ALA A 16 -5.21 2.63 5.02
N ALA A 17 -5.89 1.56 4.59
CA ALA A 17 -5.50 0.76 3.43
C ALA A 17 -5.64 1.51 2.08
N ALA A 18 -6.61 2.42 1.97
CA ALA A 18 -6.81 3.23 0.75
C ALA A 18 -5.77 4.36 0.60
N THR A 19 -4.96 4.63 1.63
CA THR A 19 -4.00 5.74 1.62
C THR A 19 -2.65 5.34 1.02
N ILE A 20 -2.27 4.07 1.11
CA ILE A 20 -0.93 3.60 0.71
C ILE A 20 -0.85 3.40 -0.81
N CYS A 21 -1.85 2.71 -1.38
CA CYS A 21 -1.95 2.49 -2.82
C CYS A 21 -3.38 2.82 -3.29
N PRO A 22 -3.71 4.10 -3.55
CA PRO A 22 -5.09 4.55 -3.75
C PRO A 22 -5.78 3.99 -5.01
N LEU A 23 -5.01 3.56 -6.01
CA LEU A 23 -5.50 3.03 -7.29
C LEU A 23 -4.79 1.74 -7.73
N LYS A 24 -4.03 1.13 -6.81
CA LYS A 24 -3.03 0.10 -7.10
C LYS A 24 -3.02 -0.96 -6.01
N VAL A 25 -2.45 -2.11 -6.29
CA VAL A 25 -2.28 -3.20 -5.33
C VAL A 25 -0.94 -3.05 -4.61
N PRO A 26 -0.91 -3.10 -3.26
CA PRO A 26 0.35 -3.13 -2.52
C PRO A 26 1.06 -4.47 -2.74
N VAL A 27 2.31 -4.41 -3.21
CA VAL A 27 3.18 -5.56 -3.43
C VAL A 27 4.59 -5.30 -2.92
N CYS A 28 5.34 -6.37 -2.71
CA CYS A 28 6.75 -6.33 -2.31
C CYS A 28 7.62 -6.74 -3.50
N CYS A 29 8.47 -5.84 -3.99
CA CYS A 29 9.28 -6.04 -5.19
C CYS A 29 10.76 -5.79 -4.91
N PHE A 30 11.66 -6.41 -5.67
CA PHE A 30 13.05 -5.94 -5.71
C PHE A 30 13.12 -4.63 -6.48
N ARG A 31 13.78 -3.63 -5.90
CA ARG A 31 14.04 -2.35 -6.57
C ARG A 31 15.50 -2.30 -6.98
N TYR A 32 15.75 -2.04 -8.27
CA TYR A 32 17.07 -1.69 -8.78
C TYR A 32 16.94 -0.44 -9.66
N ASN A 33 17.55 0.66 -9.22
CA ASN A 33 17.28 2.01 -9.72
C ASN A 33 15.78 2.37 -9.61
N ASP A 34 15.13 2.64 -10.73
CA ASP A 34 13.71 3.02 -10.82
C ASP A 34 12.82 1.89 -11.36
N LEU A 35 13.35 0.67 -11.39
CA LEU A 35 12.66 -0.51 -11.88
C LEU A 35 12.35 -1.46 -10.73
N PHE A 36 11.17 -2.09 -10.83
CA PHE A 36 10.67 -3.06 -9.88
C PHE A 36 10.57 -4.45 -10.54
N PHE A 37 11.10 -5.46 -9.87
CA PHE A 37 11.22 -6.82 -10.39
C PHE A 37 10.84 -7.85 -9.33
N HIS A 38 10.48 -9.06 -9.77
CA HIS A 38 10.20 -10.19 -8.87
C HIS A 38 9.24 -9.82 -7.72
N CYS A 39 8.12 -9.19 -8.09
CA CYS A 39 7.10 -8.78 -7.16
C CYS A 39 6.38 -9.99 -6.56
N LYS A 40 5.99 -9.86 -5.30
CA LYS A 40 5.14 -10.81 -4.59
C LYS A 40 4.10 -10.06 -3.78
N ASP A 41 2.97 -10.71 -3.57
CA ASP A 41 1.96 -10.20 -2.66
C ASP A 41 2.52 -10.17 -1.22
N PRO A 42 2.22 -9.13 -0.44
CA PRO A 42 2.52 -9.13 0.98
C PRO A 42 1.67 -10.20 1.67
N GLU A 43 2.13 -10.72 2.80
CA GLU A 43 1.41 -11.75 3.56
C GLU A 43 0.00 -11.29 3.99
N ARG A 44 -0.16 -9.99 4.18
CA ARG A 44 -1.43 -9.31 4.45
C ARG A 44 -1.42 -7.91 3.89
N TYR A 45 -2.59 -7.28 3.83
CA TYR A 45 -2.68 -5.87 3.48
C TYR A 45 -1.98 -4.99 4.53
N PRO A 46 -1.13 -4.04 4.09
CA PRO A 46 -0.47 -3.11 4.98
C PRO A 46 -1.47 -2.11 5.57
N THR A 47 -1.30 -1.79 6.86
CA THR A 47 -2.11 -0.77 7.53
C THR A 47 -1.55 0.64 7.39
N ASP A 48 -0.23 0.76 7.30
CA ASP A 48 0.50 2.02 7.11
C ASP A 48 1.83 1.76 6.39
N LEU A 49 2.59 2.83 6.10
CA LEU A 49 3.84 2.73 5.36
C LEU A 49 4.92 1.95 6.12
N ALA A 50 5.01 2.12 7.45
CA ALA A 50 6.00 1.42 8.27
C ALA A 50 5.69 -0.08 8.32
N ASP A 51 4.42 -0.43 8.47
CA ASP A 51 3.91 -1.79 8.35
C ASP A 51 4.20 -2.39 6.98
N PHE A 52 4.03 -1.61 5.90
CA PHE A 52 4.33 -2.07 4.55
C PHE A 52 5.82 -2.40 4.37
N HIS A 53 6.71 -1.54 4.86
CA HIS A 53 8.15 -1.83 4.89
C HIS A 53 8.46 -3.09 5.71
N ASN A 54 7.82 -3.26 6.87
CA ASN A 54 8.02 -4.45 7.71
C ASN A 54 7.53 -5.73 7.03
N LEU A 55 6.41 -5.69 6.30
CA LEU A 55 5.85 -6.83 5.57
C LEU A 55 6.75 -7.27 4.39
N CYS A 56 7.37 -6.32 3.70
CA CYS A 56 8.31 -6.62 2.62
C CYS A 56 9.69 -7.07 3.13
N GLY A 57 10.04 -6.67 4.35
CA GLY A 57 11.32 -6.97 4.98
C GLY A 57 12.48 -6.19 4.37
N SER A 58 13.71 -6.60 4.66
CA SER A 58 14.92 -5.88 4.21
C SER A 58 15.29 -6.16 2.74
N VAL A 59 14.75 -7.23 2.17
CA VAL A 59 15.13 -7.72 0.84
C VAL A 59 14.25 -7.12 -0.26
N TYR A 60 12.96 -6.93 0.03
CA TYR A 60 11.99 -6.39 -0.90
C TYR A 60 11.61 -4.97 -0.48
N THR A 61 11.38 -4.13 -1.48
CA THR A 61 10.87 -2.76 -1.32
C THR A 61 9.35 -2.76 -1.52
N PRO A 62 8.59 -2.04 -0.68
CA PRO A 62 7.17 -1.84 -0.92
C PRO A 62 6.94 -1.07 -2.22
N ALA A 63 5.95 -1.50 -3.00
CA ALA A 63 5.57 -0.88 -4.26
C ALA A 63 4.06 -0.99 -4.48
N CYS A 64 3.50 -0.04 -5.21
CA CYS A 64 2.11 -0.01 -5.64
C CYS A 64 2.06 -0.33 -7.14
N CYS A 65 1.48 -1.47 -7.52
CA CYS A 65 1.44 -1.95 -8.90
C CYS A 65 0.01 -2.12 -9.43
N THR A 66 -0.19 -2.00 -10.75
CA THR A 66 -1.51 -2.15 -11.39
C THR A 66 -1.96 -3.60 -11.45
N ASP A 67 -0.99 -4.51 -11.53
CA ASP A 67 -1.18 -5.95 -11.53
C ASP A 67 -0.12 -6.58 -10.62
N ALA A 68 -0.42 -7.73 -10.03
CA ALA A 68 0.48 -8.45 -9.10
C ALA A 68 1.39 -9.47 -9.82
N THR A 69 1.40 -9.45 -11.15
CA THR A 69 2.08 -10.46 -11.97
C THR A 69 3.61 -10.31 -11.97
N LYS A 70 4.31 -11.44 -11.99
CA LYS A 70 5.66 -11.59 -11.43
C LYS A 70 6.84 -11.21 -12.33
N ASP A 71 6.59 -10.56 -13.46
CA ASP A 71 7.60 -10.36 -14.49
C ASP A 71 7.66 -8.89 -14.93
N VAL A 72 8.51 -8.12 -14.23
CA VAL A 72 8.94 -6.75 -14.57
C VAL A 72 7.78 -5.80 -14.88
N ASP A 73 7.15 -5.25 -13.84
CA ASP A 73 6.06 -4.31 -14.04
C ASP A 73 6.56 -2.85 -14.12
N ASN A 74 6.59 -2.31 -15.34
CA ASN A 74 6.71 -0.87 -15.61
C ASN A 74 5.54 -0.05 -15.02
N GLY A 75 4.51 -0.71 -14.48
CA GLY A 75 3.36 -0.10 -13.81
C GLY A 75 3.51 0.08 -12.29
N CYS A 76 4.65 -0.29 -11.71
CA CYS A 76 4.93 -0.18 -10.29
C CYS A 76 5.58 1.16 -9.93
N TYR A 77 5.18 1.75 -8.80
CA TYR A 77 5.90 2.87 -8.17
C TYR A 77 6.06 2.65 -6.67
N GLY A 78 7.09 3.24 -6.08
CA GLY A 78 7.26 3.23 -4.62
C GLY A 78 6.27 4.19 -3.96
N PRO A 79 5.55 3.77 -2.90
CA PRO A 79 4.67 4.64 -2.12
C PRO A 79 5.42 5.78 -1.43
#